data_AF-A0A656JSZ2-F1
#
_entry.id   AF-A0A656JSZ2-F1
#
_cell.length_a   1.000
_cell.length_b   1.000
_cell.length_c   1.000
_cell.angle_alpha   90.00
_cell.angle_beta   90.00
_cell.angle_gamma   90.00
#
_symmetry.space_group_name_H-M   'P 1'
#
loop_
_entity.id
_entity.type
_entity.pdbx_description
1 polymer ?
#
loop_
_entity_poly.entity_id
_entity_poly.type
_entity_poly.pdbx_seq_one_letter_code
_entity_poly.pdbx_strand_id
1 'polypeptide(L)'
;MASGVLAMTLPKPVDNGVIWFRPEVKQSVQWSGDPNKPLSLDASDSIVRLRPRTSFEIWKVEMTGIAIKWSHGDVFAANDLRRSALENDLARQVSKEQQAVRARDELVAVVSHDLRNPMTVISMLCGMMQKSFSSDGPHTSRRISTAIDTMQQAASRMNVLLEDLLDTSKIEAGRYTITPQPLEVSQIFEEAYTLLAPLAMDKSIEISF
;
A
#
# COMPACT_ATOMS: atom_id res chain seq x y z
N MET A 1 7.40 -10.37 -38.15
CA MET A 1 7.80 -11.24 -37.02
C MET A 1 8.78 -10.45 -36.15
N ALA A 2 8.71 -10.60 -34.82
CA ALA A 2 9.66 -9.93 -33.92
C ALA A 2 10.89 -10.82 -33.74
N SER A 3 12.07 -10.28 -34.04
CA SER A 3 13.33 -11.04 -34.04
C SER A 3 14.34 -10.51 -33.01
N GLY A 4 13.97 -9.47 -32.27
CA GLY A 4 14.73 -8.93 -31.14
C GLY A 4 13.82 -8.57 -29.98
N VAL A 5 14.25 -8.88 -28.75
CA VAL A 5 13.52 -8.63 -27.51
C VAL A 5 14.43 -7.88 -26.53
N LEU A 6 13.87 -6.89 -25.84
CA LEU A 6 14.45 -6.25 -24.66
C LEU A 6 13.35 -6.22 -23.60
N ALA A 7 13.67 -6.63 -22.38
CA ALA A 7 12.68 -6.70 -21.31
C ALA A 7 13.25 -6.14 -20.01
N MET A 8 12.39 -5.50 -19.23
CA MET A 8 12.68 -5.10 -17.86
C MET A 8 11.48 -5.43 -16.96
N THR A 9 11.76 -5.71 -15.70
CA THR A 9 10.73 -5.86 -14.67
C THR A 9 10.51 -4.54 -13.95
N LEU A 10 9.25 -4.26 -13.59
CA LEU A 10 8.89 -3.15 -12.73
C LEU A 10 8.84 -3.62 -11.27
N PRO A 11 9.07 -2.72 -10.30
CA PRO A 11 8.94 -3.05 -8.89
C PRO A 11 7.51 -3.46 -8.52
N LYS A 12 7.42 -4.34 -7.51
CA LYS A 12 6.20 -4.81 -6.85
C LYS A 12 5.34 -3.63 -6.35
N PRO A 13 4.00 -3.76 -6.20
CA PRO A 13 3.28 -4.98 -5.79
C PRO A 13 2.75 -5.88 -6.91
N VAL A 14 2.70 -5.41 -8.16
CA VAL A 14 2.19 -6.21 -9.28
C VAL A 14 3.37 -6.70 -10.11
N ASP A 15 3.40 -7.99 -10.44
CA ASP A 15 4.44 -8.59 -11.30
C ASP A 15 4.26 -8.11 -12.75
N ASN A 16 4.62 -6.86 -12.99
CA ASN A 16 4.51 -6.20 -14.28
C ASN A 16 5.91 -5.98 -14.86
N GLY A 17 6.00 -6.00 -16.18
CA GLY A 17 7.23 -5.75 -16.91
C GLY A 17 6.94 -4.98 -18.18
N VAL A 18 7.98 -4.35 -18.72
CA VAL A 18 7.93 -3.72 -20.03
C VAL A 18 8.78 -4.54 -20.97
N ILE A 19 8.19 -4.92 -22.11
CA ILE A 19 8.86 -5.69 -23.15
C ILE A 19 8.81 -4.88 -24.44
N TRP A 20 9.97 -4.65 -25.04
CA TRP A 20 10.12 -4.04 -26.35
C TRP A 20 10.49 -5.09 -27.38
N PHE A 21 9.87 -4.97 -28.56
CA PHE A 21 10.10 -5.84 -29.70
C PHE A 21 10.74 -5.05 -30.84
N ARG A 22 11.70 -5.67 -31.52
CA ARG A 22 12.30 -5.12 -32.75
C ARG A 22 11.92 -5.97 -33.96
N PRO A 23 11.52 -5.34 -35.08
CA PRO A 23 11.17 -6.09 -36.29
C PRO A 23 12.39 -6.80 -36.87
N GLU A 24 12.11 -7.90 -37.55
CA GLU A 24 13.07 -8.63 -38.36
C GLU A 24 13.66 -7.75 -39.47
N VAL A 25 14.97 -7.90 -39.71
CA VAL A 25 15.67 -7.31 -40.84
C VAL A 25 16.08 -8.43 -41.79
N LYS A 26 15.54 -8.41 -43.01
CA LYS A 26 15.94 -9.32 -44.08
C LYS A 26 17.30 -8.88 -44.60
N GLN A 27 18.34 -9.65 -44.31
CA GLN A 27 19.69 -9.39 -44.78
C GLN A 27 20.14 -10.52 -45.71
N SER A 28 20.58 -10.15 -46.91
CA SER A 28 21.18 -11.11 -47.85
C SER A 28 22.70 -11.08 -47.70
N VAL A 29 23.30 -12.19 -47.25
CA VAL A 29 24.76 -12.33 -47.24
C VAL A 29 25.19 -12.92 -48.57
N GLN A 30 26.15 -12.25 -49.23
CA GLN A 30 26.73 -12.72 -50.48
C GLN A 30 27.93 -13.61 -50.17
N TRP A 31 27.85 -14.86 -50.61
CA TRP A 31 28.94 -15.81 -50.54
C TRP A 31 29.54 -15.98 -51.94
N SER A 32 30.86 -16.11 -52.00
CA SER A 32 31.53 -16.59 -53.21
C SER A 32 31.23 -18.08 -53.35
N GLY A 33 30.07 -18.44 -53.91
CA GLY A 33 29.61 -19.82 -54.11
C GLY A 33 28.68 -20.40 -53.07
N ASP A 34 27.96 -21.44 -53.50
CA ASP A 34 27.14 -22.31 -52.66
C ASP A 34 28.03 -23.20 -51.79
N PRO A 35 27.97 -23.09 -50.44
CA PRO A 35 28.72 -23.92 -49.51
C PRO A 35 28.33 -25.41 -49.54
N ASN A 36 27.13 -25.72 -50.03
CA ASN A 36 26.57 -27.07 -50.00
C ASN A 36 26.72 -27.82 -51.33
N LYS A 37 27.37 -27.22 -52.34
CA LYS A 37 27.55 -27.86 -53.64
C LYS A 37 28.45 -29.10 -53.50
N PRO A 38 27.95 -30.32 -53.75
CA PRO A 38 28.73 -31.53 -53.59
C PRO A 38 29.94 -31.53 -54.54
N LEU A 39 31.11 -31.89 -54.02
CA LEU A 39 32.33 -32.06 -54.79
C LEU A 39 32.10 -33.15 -55.85
N SER A 40 32.25 -32.81 -57.12
CA SER A 40 32.14 -33.79 -58.21
C SER A 40 33.32 -34.77 -58.13
N LEU A 41 33.06 -35.99 -57.64
CA LEU A 41 34.00 -37.10 -57.66
C LEU A 41 33.62 -38.00 -58.84
N ASP A 42 34.45 -38.03 -59.88
CA ASP A 42 34.29 -39.01 -60.97
C ASP A 42 34.90 -40.35 -60.51
N ALA A 43 34.10 -41.41 -60.54
CA ALA A 43 34.48 -42.75 -60.07
C ALA A 43 35.25 -43.57 -61.13
N SER A 44 36.22 -42.94 -61.81
CA SER A 44 37.00 -43.62 -62.86
C SER A 44 38.52 -43.43 -62.74
N ASP A 45 39.02 -42.93 -61.63
CA ASP A 45 40.45 -42.98 -61.32
C ASP A 45 40.69 -42.86 -59.80
N SER A 46 41.52 -43.75 -59.25
CA SER A 46 41.84 -43.86 -57.82
C SER A 46 42.67 -42.69 -57.24
N ILE A 47 42.62 -41.51 -57.86
CA ILE A 47 43.26 -40.28 -57.41
C ILE A 47 42.23 -39.16 -57.42
N VAL A 48 41.82 -38.72 -56.23
CA VAL A 48 40.94 -37.55 -56.04
C VAL A 48 41.70 -36.30 -56.51
N ARG A 49 41.46 -35.89 -57.76
CA ARG A 49 42.07 -34.69 -58.33
C ARG A 49 41.12 -33.50 -58.13
N LEU A 50 41.42 -32.66 -57.15
CA LEU A 50 40.72 -31.39 -56.92
C LEU A 50 40.81 -30.52 -58.18
N ARG A 51 39.66 -30.18 -58.77
CA ARG A 51 39.59 -29.21 -59.88
C ARG A 51 39.30 -27.81 -59.33
N PRO A 52 39.90 -26.73 -59.90
CA PRO A 52 39.53 -25.35 -59.55
C PRO A 52 38.04 -25.13 -59.83
N ARG A 53 37.34 -24.41 -58.95
CA ARG A 53 35.92 -24.12 -59.16
C ARG A 53 35.73 -23.32 -60.44
N THR A 54 34.75 -23.71 -61.25
CA THR A 54 34.44 -23.06 -62.53
C THR A 54 33.21 -22.13 -62.46
N SER A 55 32.55 -21.99 -61.30
CA SER A 55 31.43 -21.05 -61.10
C SER A 55 31.78 -19.97 -60.08
N PHE A 56 31.68 -18.70 -60.50
CA PHE A 56 31.75 -17.48 -59.69
C PHE A 56 30.36 -16.89 -59.42
N GLU A 57 29.31 -17.70 -59.40
CA GLU A 57 27.98 -17.21 -59.07
C GLU A 57 27.94 -16.70 -57.63
N ILE A 58 27.50 -15.46 -57.47
CA ILE A 58 27.26 -14.83 -56.16
C ILE A 58 26.07 -15.54 -55.54
N TRP A 59 26.33 -16.36 -54.52
CA TRP A 59 25.31 -17.06 -53.77
C TRP A 59 24.72 -16.11 -52.72
N LYS A 60 23.41 -15.88 -52.75
CA LYS A 60 22.72 -15.01 -51.79
C LYS A 60 21.91 -15.88 -50.83
N VAL A 61 22.26 -15.83 -49.54
CA VAL A 61 21.42 -16.43 -48.49
C VAL A 61 20.59 -15.33 -47.86
N GLU A 62 19.26 -15.41 -47.97
CA GLU A 62 18.36 -14.60 -47.16
C GLU A 62 18.34 -15.15 -45.73
N MET A 63 18.89 -14.39 -44.79
CA MET A 63 18.76 -14.72 -43.38
C MET A 63 17.42 -14.18 -42.87
N THR A 64 16.54 -15.07 -42.43
CA THR A 64 15.29 -14.74 -41.73
C THR A 64 15.44 -14.90 -40.22
N GLY A 65 14.67 -14.16 -39.42
CA GLY A 65 14.64 -14.28 -37.96
C GLY A 65 15.73 -13.51 -37.23
N ILE A 66 16.38 -12.53 -37.87
CA ILE A 66 17.44 -11.69 -37.26
C ILE A 66 16.93 -10.26 -37.07
N ALA A 67 17.28 -9.63 -35.95
CA ALA A 67 17.08 -8.20 -35.72
C ALA A 67 18.43 -7.48 -35.50
N ILE A 68 18.46 -6.17 -35.77
CA ILE A 68 19.62 -5.32 -35.44
C ILE A 68 19.82 -5.36 -33.93
N LYS A 69 21.08 -5.52 -33.48
CA LYS A 69 21.45 -5.45 -32.06
C LYS A 69 20.94 -4.15 -31.43
N TRP A 70 20.38 -4.24 -30.23
CA TRP A 70 20.04 -3.06 -29.44
C TRP A 70 21.27 -2.18 -29.24
N SER A 71 21.11 -0.88 -29.49
CA SER A 71 22.20 0.08 -29.29
C SER A 71 22.47 0.30 -27.81
N HIS A 72 23.62 0.87 -27.48
CA HIS A 72 23.90 1.28 -26.11
C HIS A 72 22.86 2.31 -25.60
N GLY A 73 22.35 3.18 -26.48
CA GLY A 73 21.30 4.15 -26.15
C GLY A 73 19.97 3.48 -25.79
N ASP A 74 19.57 2.42 -26.52
CA ASP A 74 18.35 1.66 -26.24
C ASP A 74 18.42 0.99 -24.86
N VAL A 75 19.54 0.33 -24.57
CA VAL A 75 19.77 -0.35 -23.27
C VAL A 75 19.87 0.67 -22.13
N PHE A 76 20.52 1.81 -22.38
CA PHE A 76 20.60 2.89 -21.40
C PHE A 76 19.21 3.44 -21.07
N ALA A 77 18.39 3.76 -22.08
CA ALA A 77 17.04 4.28 -21.87
C ALA A 77 16.14 3.29 -21.11
N ALA A 78 16.23 1.99 -21.41
CA ALA A 78 15.49 0.96 -20.66
C ALA A 78 15.95 0.88 -19.20
N ASN A 79 17.26 0.95 -18.94
CA ASN A 79 17.80 0.96 -17.58
C ASN A 79 17.43 2.23 -16.80
N ASP A 80 17.45 3.38 -17.45
CA ASP A 80 17.08 4.66 -16.85
C ASP A 80 15.59 4.69 -16.48
N LEU A 81 14.72 4.19 -17.37
CA LEU A 81 13.30 4.02 -17.07
C LEU A 81 13.07 3.07 -15.88
N ARG A 82 13.77 1.94 -15.84
CA ARG A 82 13.72 1.00 -14.71
C ARG A 82 14.13 1.67 -13.40
N ARG A 83 15.22 2.45 -13.44
CA ARG A 83 15.74 3.18 -12.27
C ARG A 83 14.73 4.21 -11.78
N SER A 84 14.19 5.03 -12.67
CA SER A 84 13.18 6.04 -12.33
C SER A 84 11.93 5.41 -11.73
N ALA A 85 11.48 4.28 -12.27
CA ALA A 85 10.35 3.53 -11.70
C ALA A 85 10.62 3.04 -10.27
N LEU A 86 11.84 2.54 -9.99
CA LEU A 86 12.26 2.12 -8.66
C LEU A 86 12.35 3.29 -7.67
N GLU A 87 12.92 4.42 -8.09
CA GLU A 87 13.02 5.61 -7.25
C GLU A 87 11.63 6.16 -6.90
N ASN A 88 10.70 6.18 -7.86
CA ASN A 88 9.33 6.61 -7.63
C ASN A 88 8.58 5.69 -6.66
N ASP A 89 8.70 4.36 -6.86
CA ASP A 89 8.07 3.38 -5.98
C ASP A 89 8.61 3.47 -4.55
N LEU A 90 9.94 3.56 -4.38
CA LEU A 90 10.56 3.76 -3.08
C LEU A 90 10.06 5.05 -2.41
N ALA A 91 10.01 6.17 -3.14
CA ALA A 91 9.50 7.43 -2.61
C ALA A 91 8.04 7.32 -2.18
N ARG A 92 7.19 6.61 -2.94
CA ARG A 92 5.80 6.32 -2.56
C ARG A 92 5.71 5.47 -1.31
N GLN A 93 6.51 4.40 -1.20
CA GLN A 93 6.52 3.53 -0.02
C GLN A 93 6.97 4.30 1.22
N VAL A 94 8.06 5.06 1.13
CA VAL A 94 8.54 5.92 2.22
C VAL A 94 7.48 6.94 2.63
N SER A 95 6.80 7.57 1.67
CA SER A 95 5.72 8.52 1.98
C SER A 95 4.55 7.86 2.69
N LYS A 96 4.13 6.66 2.28
CA LYS A 96 3.08 5.89 2.95
C LYS A 96 3.46 5.50 4.38
N GLU A 97 4.67 4.99 4.58
CA GLU A 97 5.19 4.67 5.91
C GLU A 97 5.23 5.91 6.81
N GLN A 98 5.72 7.04 6.30
CA GLN A 98 5.74 8.29 7.06
C GLN A 98 4.33 8.78 7.41
N GLN A 99 3.36 8.64 6.51
CA GLN A 99 1.95 8.98 6.80
C GLN A 99 1.38 8.07 7.90
N ALA A 100 1.64 6.76 7.84
CA ALA A 100 1.21 5.82 8.87
C ALA A 100 1.82 6.13 10.24
N VAL A 101 3.12 6.44 10.28
CA VAL A 101 3.80 6.86 11.53
C VAL A 101 3.20 8.15 12.07
N ARG A 102 2.97 9.16 11.23
CA ARG A 102 2.36 10.43 11.65
C ARG A 102 0.95 10.23 12.20
N ALA A 103 0.12 9.44 11.52
CA ALA A 103 -1.24 9.14 11.97
C ALA A 103 -1.22 8.42 13.34
N ARG A 104 -0.30 7.47 13.54
CA ARG A 104 -0.09 6.81 14.83
C ARG A 104 0.33 7.81 15.91
N ASP A 105 1.29 8.69 15.63
CA ASP A 105 1.79 9.65 16.62
C ASP A 105 0.70 10.67 16.99
N GLU A 106 -0.09 11.13 16.02
CA GLU A 106 -1.26 12.00 16.23
C GLU A 106 -2.31 11.33 17.10
N LEU A 107 -2.68 10.08 16.79
CA LEU A 107 -3.62 9.30 17.58
C LEU A 107 -3.13 9.15 19.03
N VAL A 108 -1.85 8.81 19.24
CA VAL A 108 -1.28 8.68 20.59
C VAL A 108 -1.33 10.02 21.33
N ALA A 109 -1.04 11.13 20.66
CA ALA A 109 -1.09 12.46 21.26
C ALA A 109 -2.53 12.86 21.67
N VAL A 110 -3.51 12.63 20.80
CA VAL A 110 -4.93 12.92 21.05
C VAL A 110 -5.44 12.08 22.22
N VAL A 111 -5.25 10.76 22.18
CA VAL A 111 -5.67 9.85 23.26
C VAL A 111 -5.02 10.25 24.59
N SER A 112 -3.72 10.55 24.58
CA SER A 112 -3.02 10.98 25.79
C SER A 112 -3.59 12.26 26.38
N HIS A 113 -3.95 13.22 25.53
CA HIS A 113 -4.58 14.47 25.96
C HIS A 113 -5.96 14.20 26.56
N ASP A 114 -6.79 13.42 25.88
CA ASP A 114 -8.17 13.19 26.24
C ASP A 114 -8.31 12.28 27.47
N LEU A 115 -7.34 11.40 27.72
CA LEU A 115 -7.22 10.65 28.97
C LEU A 115 -6.65 11.50 30.11
N ARG A 116 -5.76 12.46 29.84
CA ARG A 116 -5.17 13.32 30.88
C ARG A 116 -6.24 14.14 31.59
N ASN A 117 -7.19 14.71 30.86
CA ASN A 117 -8.27 15.54 31.43
C ASN A 117 -9.07 14.83 32.54
N PRO A 118 -9.73 13.68 32.30
CA PRO A 118 -10.44 12.95 33.34
C PRO A 118 -9.51 12.44 34.46
N MET A 119 -8.27 12.04 34.14
CA MET A 119 -7.29 11.66 35.16
C MET A 119 -6.92 12.82 36.10
N THR A 120 -6.78 14.04 35.58
CA THR A 120 -6.53 15.24 36.39
C THR A 120 -7.70 15.53 37.32
N VAL A 121 -8.95 15.40 36.83
CA VAL A 121 -10.16 15.56 37.66
C VAL A 121 -10.19 14.54 38.80
N ILE A 122 -9.94 13.26 38.49
CA ILE A 122 -9.89 12.18 39.48
C ILE A 122 -8.82 12.47 40.54
N SER A 123 -7.62 12.87 40.12
CA SER A 123 -6.50 13.16 41.01
C SER A 123 -6.79 14.36 41.93
N MET A 124 -7.40 15.42 41.40
CA MET A 124 -7.83 16.59 42.17
C MET A 124 -8.84 16.19 43.25
N LEU A 125 -9.88 15.43 42.87
CA LEU A 125 -10.94 15.01 43.80
C LEU A 125 -10.43 14.09 44.90
N CYS A 126 -9.54 13.14 44.56
CA CYS A 126 -8.82 12.34 45.56
C CYS A 126 -8.07 13.23 46.57
N GLY A 127 -7.34 14.25 46.10
CA GLY A 127 -6.62 15.19 46.96
C GLY A 127 -7.57 16.04 47.84
N MET A 128 -8.73 16.45 47.31
CA MET A 128 -9.75 17.17 48.07
C MET A 128 -10.38 16.28 49.15
N MET A 129 -10.66 15.01 48.83
CA MET A 129 -11.18 14.03 49.79
C MET A 129 -10.17 13.78 50.91
N GLN A 130 -8.89 13.55 50.59
CA GLN A 130 -7.82 13.38 51.58
C GLN A 130 -7.74 14.54 52.58
N LYS A 131 -7.85 15.79 52.11
CA LYS A 131 -7.87 16.98 52.98
C LYS A 131 -9.17 17.10 53.80
N SER A 132 -10.29 16.64 53.25
CA SER A 132 -11.59 16.71 53.92
C SER A 132 -11.74 15.67 55.04
N PHE A 133 -11.04 14.54 54.97
CA PHE A 133 -10.94 13.58 56.08
C PHE A 133 -10.25 14.15 57.33
N SER A 134 -9.53 15.26 57.22
CA SER A 134 -8.92 15.97 58.37
C SER A 134 -9.84 17.02 58.99
N SER A 135 -11.06 17.21 58.47
CA SER A 135 -12.01 18.23 58.93
C SER A 135 -13.38 17.58 59.21
N ASP A 136 -13.66 17.34 60.49
CA ASP A 136 -14.95 16.82 60.95
C ASP A 136 -16.00 17.94 60.93
N GLY A 137 -16.78 17.99 59.85
CA GLY A 137 -17.90 18.90 59.71
C GLY A 137 -19.14 18.19 59.15
N PRO A 138 -20.36 18.70 59.43
CA PRO A 138 -21.63 18.06 59.03
C PRO A 138 -21.81 17.93 57.50
N HIS A 139 -20.99 18.62 56.70
CA HIS A 139 -21.03 18.58 55.24
C HIS A 139 -19.95 17.70 54.59
N THR A 140 -19.03 17.11 55.38
CA THR A 140 -17.91 16.30 54.87
C THR A 140 -18.41 15.07 54.10
N SER A 141 -19.41 14.36 54.62
CA SER A 141 -20.02 13.19 53.96
C SER A 141 -20.63 13.54 52.59
N ARG A 142 -21.39 14.63 52.49
CA ARG A 142 -22.03 15.05 51.23
C ARG A 142 -21.00 15.43 50.17
N ARG A 143 -19.95 16.15 50.56
CA ARG A 143 -18.84 16.54 49.66
C ARG A 143 -18.07 15.33 49.14
N ILE A 144 -17.83 14.35 50.00
CA ILE A 144 -17.20 13.07 49.62
C ILE A 144 -18.07 12.32 48.61
N SER A 145 -19.38 12.21 48.85
CA SER A 145 -20.30 11.56 47.92
C SER A 145 -20.26 12.20 46.53
N THR A 146 -20.38 13.54 46.45
CA THR A 146 -20.33 14.25 45.16
C THR A 146 -18.97 14.10 44.45
N ALA A 147 -17.87 14.06 45.20
CA ALA A 147 -16.54 13.82 44.65
C ALA A 147 -16.43 12.41 44.04
N ILE A 148 -16.95 11.39 44.74
CA ILE A 148 -17.01 10.01 44.25
C ILE A 148 -17.84 9.92 42.96
N ASP A 149 -19.02 10.54 42.93
CA ASP A 149 -19.89 10.55 41.74
C ASP A 149 -19.17 11.16 40.53
N THR A 150 -18.47 12.27 40.74
CA THR A 150 -17.72 12.96 39.68
C THR A 150 -16.53 12.12 39.19
N MET A 151 -15.82 11.44 40.09
CA MET A 151 -14.75 10.51 39.73
C MET A 151 -15.29 9.33 38.91
N GLN A 152 -16.45 8.80 39.28
CA GLN A 152 -17.07 7.68 38.56
C GLN A 152 -17.50 8.09 37.14
N GLN A 153 -18.05 9.29 36.98
CA GLN A 153 -18.34 9.85 35.65
C GLN A 153 -17.06 10.04 34.81
N ALA A 154 -15.99 10.57 35.41
CA ALA A 154 -14.71 10.74 34.72
C ALA A 154 -14.10 9.40 34.29
N ALA A 155 -14.18 8.37 35.13
CA ALA A 155 -13.74 7.01 34.81
C ALA A 155 -14.58 6.38 33.70
N SER A 156 -15.91 6.55 33.74
CA SER A 156 -16.81 6.09 32.68
C SER A 156 -16.46 6.73 31.33
N ARG A 157 -16.19 8.05 31.30
CA ARG A 157 -15.75 8.74 30.09
C ARG A 157 -14.44 8.20 29.54
N MET A 158 -13.46 7.88 30.39
CA MET A 158 -12.21 7.25 29.93
C MET A 158 -12.45 5.87 29.31
N ASN A 159 -13.35 5.07 29.88
CA ASN A 159 -13.66 3.76 29.32
C ASN A 159 -14.30 3.89 27.92
N VAL A 160 -15.19 4.87 27.71
CA VAL A 160 -15.75 5.15 26.37
C VAL A 160 -14.64 5.51 25.38
N LEU A 161 -13.74 6.43 25.75
CA LEU A 161 -12.60 6.81 24.90
C LEU A 161 -11.66 5.63 24.57
N LEU A 162 -11.45 4.72 25.53
CA LEU A 162 -10.66 3.52 25.29
C LEU A 162 -11.37 2.55 24.35
N GLU A 163 -12.68 2.38 24.48
CA GLU A 163 -13.47 1.52 23.58
C GLU A 163 -13.48 2.08 22.15
N ASP A 164 -13.70 3.40 22.00
CA ASP A 164 -13.65 4.10 20.71
C ASP A 164 -12.29 3.92 20.01
N LEU A 165 -11.20 3.96 20.78
CA LEU A 165 -9.85 3.71 20.29
C LEU A 165 -9.64 2.26 19.83
N LEU A 166 -10.12 1.30 20.62
CA LEU A 166 -10.03 -0.12 20.28
C LEU A 166 -10.85 -0.43 19.02
N ASP A 167 -12.02 0.18 18.88
CA ASP A 167 -12.87 0.03 17.71
C ASP A 167 -12.24 0.65 16.47
N THR A 168 -11.65 1.84 16.59
CA THR A 168 -10.87 2.46 15.51
C THR A 168 -9.72 1.55 15.07
N SER A 169 -8.98 0.96 16.03
CA SER A 169 -7.90 0.02 15.74
C SER A 169 -8.38 -1.25 15.01
N LYS A 170 -9.54 -1.80 15.41
CA LYS A 170 -10.17 -2.92 14.71
C LYS A 170 -10.59 -2.54 13.28
N ILE A 171 -11.10 -1.33 13.07
CA ILE A 171 -11.52 -0.82 11.75
C ILE A 171 -10.30 -0.69 10.83
N GLU A 172 -9.23 -0.04 11.29
CA GLU A 172 -8.01 0.14 10.49
C GLU A 172 -7.33 -1.19 10.14
N ALA A 173 -7.38 -2.16 11.05
CA ALA A 173 -6.88 -3.51 10.80
C ALA A 173 -7.78 -4.36 9.88
N GLY A 174 -8.94 -3.85 9.47
CA GLY A 174 -9.94 -4.58 8.69
C GLY A 174 -10.60 -5.73 9.46
N ARG A 175 -10.60 -5.68 10.80
CA ARG A 175 -11.12 -6.72 11.71
C ARG A 175 -12.42 -6.34 12.40
N TYR A 176 -12.95 -5.15 12.13
CA TYR A 176 -14.25 -4.73 12.65
C TYR A 176 -15.36 -5.54 11.98
N THR A 177 -16.14 -6.26 12.78
CA THR A 177 -17.20 -7.14 12.28
C THR A 177 -18.56 -6.58 12.69
N ILE A 178 -19.45 -6.45 11.72
CA ILE A 178 -20.83 -6.00 11.94
C ILE A 178 -21.73 -7.22 11.87
N THR A 179 -22.57 -7.40 12.88
CA THR A 179 -23.59 -8.45 12.90
C THR A 179 -24.96 -7.81 12.64
N PRO A 180 -25.49 -7.86 11.41
CA PRO A 180 -26.77 -7.24 11.10
C PRO A 180 -27.90 -7.97 11.82
N GLN A 181 -28.81 -7.22 12.41
CA GLN A 181 -30.01 -7.74 13.07
C GLN A 181 -31.23 -6.88 12.71
N PRO A 182 -32.45 -7.47 12.63
CA PRO A 182 -33.68 -6.69 12.52
C PRO A 182 -33.77 -5.70 13.69
N LEU A 183 -34.05 -4.44 13.38
CA LEU A 183 -34.03 -3.35 14.33
C LEU A 183 -35.20 -2.39 14.04
N GLU A 184 -36.01 -2.10 15.07
CA GLU A 184 -37.10 -1.14 14.97
C GLU A 184 -36.54 0.28 15.06
N VAL A 185 -36.56 0.98 13.93
CA VAL A 185 -35.98 2.32 13.81
C VAL A 185 -36.63 3.32 14.79
N SER A 186 -37.93 3.18 15.04
CA SER A 186 -38.67 4.01 16.00
C SER A 186 -38.09 3.93 17.42
N GLN A 187 -37.69 2.74 17.87
CA GLN A 187 -37.13 2.54 19.20
C GLN A 187 -35.80 3.28 19.38
N ILE A 188 -34.96 3.33 18.33
CA ILE A 188 -33.69 4.07 18.36
C ILE A 188 -33.96 5.57 18.54
N PHE A 189 -34.94 6.11 17.81
CA PHE A 189 -35.29 7.53 17.91
C PHE A 189 -35.88 7.87 19.28
N GLU A 190 -36.72 7.01 19.86
CA GLU A 190 -37.23 7.19 21.23
C GLU A 190 -36.13 7.15 22.29
N GLU A 191 -35.19 6.21 22.18
CA GLU A 191 -34.02 6.14 23.08
C GLU A 191 -33.15 7.40 22.94
N ALA A 192 -32.83 7.80 21.71
CA ALA A 192 -32.04 8.99 21.44
C ALA A 192 -32.73 10.26 21.96
N TYR A 193 -34.04 10.40 21.77
CA TYR A 193 -34.81 11.51 22.31
C TYR A 193 -34.79 11.53 23.83
N THR A 194 -35.03 10.39 24.48
CA THR A 194 -35.00 10.26 25.94
C THR A 194 -33.65 10.67 26.52
N LEU A 195 -32.56 10.31 25.83
CA LEU A 195 -31.19 10.60 26.25
C LEU A 195 -30.82 12.08 26.04
N LEU A 196 -31.30 12.71 24.95
CA LEU A 196 -30.93 14.08 24.57
C LEU A 196 -31.89 15.16 25.08
N ALA A 197 -33.16 14.83 25.33
CA ALA A 197 -34.19 15.78 25.75
C ALA A 197 -33.82 16.61 26.99
N PRO A 198 -33.22 16.05 28.06
CA PRO A 198 -32.79 16.84 29.21
C PRO A 198 -31.74 17.91 28.84
N LEU A 199 -30.81 17.56 27.94
CA LEU A 199 -29.74 18.44 27.50
C LEU A 199 -30.26 19.55 26.57
N ALA A 200 -31.22 19.21 25.72
CA ALA A 200 -31.84 20.15 24.81
C ALA A 200 -32.77 21.14 25.53
N MET A 201 -33.52 20.68 26.53
CA MET A 201 -34.31 21.57 27.41
C MET A 201 -33.42 22.58 28.15
N ASP A 202 -32.29 22.13 28.71
CA ASP A 202 -31.33 23.01 29.39
C ASP A 202 -30.79 24.12 28.46
N LYS A 203 -30.70 23.82 27.16
CA LYS A 203 -30.26 24.77 26.13
C LYS A 203 -31.38 25.42 25.33
N SER A 204 -32.64 25.20 25.68
CA SER A 204 -33.83 25.68 24.93
C SER A 204 -33.80 25.32 23.44
N ILE A 205 -33.36 24.10 23.12
CA ILE A 205 -33.32 23.54 21.77
C ILE A 205 -34.51 22.59 21.59
N GLU A 206 -35.23 22.71 20.47
CA GLU A 206 -36.29 21.79 20.09
C GLU A 206 -35.71 20.62 19.29
N ILE A 207 -36.09 19.39 19.64
CA ILE A 207 -35.72 18.17 18.91
C ILE A 207 -36.98 17.61 18.25
N SER A 208 -36.97 17.46 16.92
CA SER A 208 -38.05 16.88 16.12
C SER A 208 -37.51 15.83 15.15
N PHE A 209 -38.24 14.73 14.94
CA PHE A 209 -37.92 13.69 13.95
C PHE A 209 -39.18 13.27 13.19
#